data_AF-A0A0D2CV70-F1
#
_entry.id   AF-A0A0D2CV70-F1
#
_cell.length_a   1.000
_cell.length_b   1.000
_cell.length_c   1.000
_cell.angle_alpha   90.00
_cell.angle_beta   90.00
_cell.angle_gamma   90.00
#
_symmetry.space_group_name_H-M   'P 1'
#
loop_
_entity.id
_entity.type
_entity.pdbx_description
1 polymer ?
#
loop_
_entity_poly.entity_id
_entity_poly.type
_entity_poly.pdbx_seq_one_letter_code
_entity_poly.pdbx_strand_id
1 'polypeptide(L)'
;MEASPSKARAQAIESHSWSIVLSWLLSLYHPSPVPAFERNPTTLRAFQSLMAEKIAADRLQELLVDAQCEELAIAEHDRRQRSGEDRTTDDSATSLLSLLEDSLSVVGKQSLESLARSAVLLGCDSPSASIHETLLARILDLSRQTSLLEDHISSIETLTSDLQAQTTQTLHDLSAVRARTARLSNPEDPMDSRPSTPPHGSSIGPTTDYSYVHAQTLQHQRETKQLQLKSAEYKTRIEGLERQLSAAGPASSDVPSTAALVSKQQVQSEKKSRIAALEARFKEFHGLPPDIVASRKEVNRLQAELDTLKRRRDELFERI
;
A
#
# COMPACT_ATOMS: atom_id res chain seq x y z
N MET A 1 -29.76 -45.81 -29.37
CA MET A 1 -28.31 -45.99 -29.60
C MET A 1 -27.60 -45.82 -28.25
N GLU A 2 -27.48 -46.91 -27.51
CA GLU A 2 -26.76 -46.90 -26.23
C GLU A 2 -25.26 -46.88 -26.53
N ALA A 3 -24.55 -45.85 -26.06
CA ALA A 3 -23.11 -45.76 -26.22
C ALA A 3 -22.44 -46.92 -25.47
N SER A 4 -21.53 -47.65 -26.12
CA SER A 4 -20.75 -48.71 -25.46
C SER A 4 -20.08 -48.17 -24.19
N PRO A 5 -20.11 -48.88 -23.05
CA PRO A 5 -19.63 -48.40 -21.74
C PRO A 5 -18.22 -47.81 -21.77
N SER A 6 -17.34 -48.32 -22.63
CA SER A 6 -15.98 -47.81 -22.82
C SER A 6 -15.95 -46.40 -23.44
N LYS A 7 -16.87 -46.08 -24.36
CA LYS A 7 -16.99 -44.73 -24.96
C LYS A 7 -17.52 -43.72 -23.96
N ALA A 8 -18.49 -44.13 -23.13
CA ALA A 8 -19.03 -43.28 -22.07
C ALA A 8 -17.97 -42.94 -21.02
N ARG A 9 -17.12 -43.90 -20.64
CA ARG A 9 -15.98 -43.66 -19.73
C ARG A 9 -14.96 -42.69 -20.31
N ALA A 10 -14.60 -42.85 -21.59
CA ALA A 10 -13.66 -41.95 -22.25
C ALA A 10 -14.18 -40.50 -22.30
N GLN A 11 -15.46 -40.31 -22.63
CA GLN A 11 -16.10 -38.99 -22.63
C GLN A 11 -16.16 -38.36 -21.23
N ALA A 12 -16.39 -39.16 -20.19
CA ALA A 12 -16.39 -38.68 -18.81
C ALA A 12 -15.00 -38.23 -18.32
N ILE A 13 -13.94 -38.93 -18.72
CA ILE A 13 -12.57 -38.53 -18.40
C ILE A 13 -12.20 -37.24 -19.13
N GLU A 14 -12.59 -37.13 -20.40
CA GLU A 14 -12.35 -35.94 -21.21
C GLU A 14 -13.09 -34.72 -20.64
N SER A 15 -14.37 -34.84 -20.29
CA SER A 15 -15.13 -33.74 -19.69
C SER A 15 -14.57 -33.30 -18.34
N HIS A 16 -14.13 -34.24 -17.51
CA HIS A 16 -13.47 -33.95 -16.24
C HIS A 16 -12.16 -33.18 -16.45
N SER A 17 -11.33 -33.63 -17.41
CA SER A 17 -10.07 -32.97 -17.73
C SER A 17 -10.25 -31.53 -18.24
N TRP A 18 -11.30 -31.28 -19.03
CA TRP A 18 -11.68 -29.94 -19.45
C TRP A 18 -12.17 -29.07 -18.30
N SER A 19 -12.93 -29.63 -17.35
CA SER A 19 -13.37 -28.89 -16.16
C SER A 19 -12.20 -28.41 -15.31
N ILE A 20 -11.14 -29.21 -15.18
CA ILE A 20 -9.93 -28.84 -14.43
C ILE A 20 -9.18 -27.70 -15.13
N VAL A 21 -9.01 -27.78 -16.45
CA VAL A 21 -8.35 -26.71 -17.22
C VAL A 21 -9.15 -25.42 -17.18
N LEU A 22 -10.48 -25.50 -17.26
CA LEU A 22 -11.34 -24.31 -17.22
C LEU A 22 -11.33 -23.64 -15.84
N SER A 23 -11.36 -24.39 -14.74
CA SER A 23 -11.26 -23.80 -13.40
C SER A 23 -9.90 -23.12 -13.18
N TRP A 24 -8.83 -23.72 -13.72
CA TRP A 24 -7.49 -23.12 -13.71
C TRP A 24 -7.39 -21.86 -14.58
N LEU A 25 -7.97 -21.84 -15.78
CA LEU A 25 -7.99 -20.62 -16.61
C LEU A 25 -8.85 -19.52 -15.97
N LEU A 26 -9.97 -19.86 -15.36
CA LEU A 26 -10.81 -18.88 -14.65
C LEU A 26 -10.08 -18.22 -13.48
N SER A 27 -9.25 -18.97 -12.74
CA SER A 27 -8.45 -18.38 -11.66
C SER A 27 -7.32 -17.49 -12.18
N LEU A 28 -6.76 -17.79 -13.35
CA LEU A 28 -5.69 -16.98 -13.96
C LEU A 28 -6.16 -15.67 -14.59
N TYR A 29 -7.35 -15.66 -15.19
CA TYR A 29 -7.82 -14.52 -15.98
C TYR A 29 -8.77 -13.58 -15.20
N HIS A 30 -9.18 -13.89 -13.97
CA HIS A 30 -10.10 -13.03 -13.20
C HIS A 30 -9.54 -11.60 -13.04
N PRO A 31 -10.33 -10.53 -13.33
CA PRO A 31 -11.76 -10.50 -13.66
C PRO A 31 -12.09 -10.55 -15.18
N SER A 32 -11.09 -10.67 -16.04
CA SER A 32 -11.29 -10.76 -17.49
C SER A 32 -11.83 -12.12 -17.94
N PRO A 33 -12.69 -12.17 -18.97
CA PRO A 33 -13.16 -13.45 -19.49
C PRO A 33 -12.03 -14.20 -20.18
N VAL A 34 -12.00 -15.53 -20.01
CA VAL A 34 -11.04 -16.40 -20.70
C VAL A 34 -11.20 -16.23 -22.22
N PRO A 35 -10.12 -16.00 -22.98
CA PRO A 35 -10.17 -15.89 -24.44
C PRO A 35 -10.79 -17.14 -25.10
N ALA A 36 -11.49 -16.95 -26.22
CA ALA A 36 -12.06 -18.08 -26.96
C ALA A 36 -10.96 -18.94 -27.59
N PHE A 37 -11.08 -20.27 -27.46
CA PHE A 37 -10.15 -21.23 -28.06
C PHE A 37 -10.90 -22.45 -28.58
N GLU A 38 -10.29 -23.15 -29.54
CA GLU A 38 -10.82 -24.38 -30.11
C GLU A 38 -10.66 -25.55 -29.13
N ARG A 39 -11.73 -26.29 -28.88
CA ARG A 39 -11.72 -27.48 -28.01
C ARG A 39 -11.23 -28.69 -28.79
N ASN A 40 -9.91 -28.87 -28.81
CA ASN A 40 -9.24 -29.97 -29.50
C ASN A 40 -8.41 -30.81 -28.51
N PRO A 41 -8.31 -32.15 -28.64
CA PRO A 41 -7.47 -32.98 -27.77
C PRO A 41 -5.99 -32.54 -27.73
N THR A 42 -5.48 -31.93 -28.80
CA THR A 42 -4.13 -31.34 -28.84
C THR A 42 -4.01 -30.13 -27.90
N THR A 43 -5.01 -29.24 -27.92
CA THR A 43 -5.07 -28.07 -27.02
C THR A 43 -5.23 -28.50 -25.56
N LEU A 44 -6.01 -29.54 -25.27
CA LEU A 44 -6.14 -30.10 -23.93
C LEU A 44 -4.80 -30.58 -23.38
N ARG A 45 -4.04 -31.34 -24.19
CA ARG A 45 -2.71 -31.82 -23.79
C ARG A 45 -1.72 -30.67 -23.59
N ALA A 46 -1.77 -29.65 -24.45
CA ALA A 46 -0.95 -28.46 -24.30
C ALA A 46 -1.27 -27.70 -23.00
N PHE A 47 -2.56 -27.51 -22.67
CA PHE A 47 -2.98 -26.88 -21.42
C PHE A 47 -2.60 -27.72 -20.18
N GLN A 48 -2.73 -29.04 -20.23
CA GLN A 48 -2.29 -29.91 -19.13
C GLN A 48 -0.78 -29.83 -18.91
N SER A 49 0.00 -29.80 -20.01
CA SER A 49 1.45 -29.60 -19.93
C SER A 49 1.80 -28.23 -19.34
N LEU A 50 1.13 -27.17 -19.79
CA LEU A 50 1.35 -25.81 -19.28
C LEU A 50 0.94 -25.67 -17.82
N MET A 51 -0.18 -26.28 -17.42
CA MET A 51 -0.64 -26.29 -16.04
C MET A 51 0.36 -27.04 -15.15
N ALA A 52 0.88 -28.18 -15.58
CA ALA A 52 1.90 -28.93 -14.85
C ALA A 52 3.20 -28.13 -14.70
N GLU A 53 3.67 -27.52 -15.79
CA GLU A 53 4.87 -26.67 -15.77
C GLU A 53 4.69 -25.44 -14.89
N LYS A 54 3.51 -24.80 -14.95
CA LYS A 54 3.18 -23.67 -14.07
C LYS A 54 3.19 -24.10 -12.60
N ILE A 55 2.59 -25.24 -12.26
CA ILE A 55 2.62 -25.74 -10.88
C ILE A 55 4.05 -26.05 -10.44
N ALA A 56 4.89 -26.59 -11.33
CA ALA A 56 6.30 -26.81 -11.04
C ALA A 56 7.06 -25.49 -10.81
N ALA A 57 6.80 -24.47 -11.64
CA ALA A 57 7.39 -23.14 -11.48
C ALA A 57 6.93 -22.45 -10.19
N ASP A 58 5.64 -22.52 -9.87
CA ASP A 58 5.06 -21.95 -8.64
C ASP A 58 5.72 -22.59 -7.39
N ARG A 59 5.97 -23.91 -7.41
CA ARG A 59 6.71 -24.60 -6.34
C ARG A 59 8.18 -24.18 -6.24
N LEU A 60 8.86 -23.97 -7.37
CA LEU A 60 10.24 -23.47 -7.36
C LEU A 60 10.31 -22.06 -6.80
N GLN A 61 9.34 -21.21 -7.14
CA GLN A 61 9.24 -19.86 -6.60
C GLN A 61 9.04 -19.88 -5.08
N GLU A 62 8.18 -20.76 -4.57
CA GLU A 62 7.98 -20.95 -3.12
C GLU A 62 9.29 -21.35 -2.43
N LEU A 63 10.01 -22.36 -2.95
CA LEU A 63 11.30 -22.79 -2.40
C LEU A 63 12.37 -21.68 -2.43
N LEU A 64 12.38 -20.84 -3.47
CA LEU A 64 13.31 -19.72 -3.53
C LEU A 64 13.00 -18.65 -2.47
N VAL A 65 11.72 -18.37 -2.24
CA VAL A 65 11.30 -17.43 -1.18
C VAL A 65 11.66 -17.97 0.19
N ASP A 66 11.43 -19.26 0.43
CA ASP A 66 11.80 -19.92 1.69
C ASP A 66 13.32 -19.84 1.93
N ALA A 67 14.13 -20.19 0.92
CA ALA A 67 15.58 -20.09 1.00
C ALA A 67 16.05 -18.65 1.26
N GLN A 68 15.44 -17.66 0.59
CA GLN A 68 15.74 -16.24 0.86
C GLN A 68 15.37 -15.83 2.30
N CYS A 69 14.25 -16.31 2.82
CA CYS A 69 13.87 -16.05 4.20
C CYS A 69 14.85 -16.68 5.20
N GLU A 70 15.33 -17.90 4.94
CA GLU A 70 16.36 -18.56 5.76
C GLU A 70 17.67 -17.78 5.76
N GLU A 71 18.16 -17.35 4.59
CA GLU A 71 19.37 -16.54 4.48
C GLU A 71 19.24 -15.20 5.22
N LEU A 72 18.08 -14.54 5.13
CA LEU A 72 17.80 -13.33 5.89
C LEU A 72 17.78 -13.61 7.41
N ALA A 73 17.20 -14.73 7.84
CA ALA A 73 17.18 -15.12 9.24
C ALA A 73 18.59 -15.39 9.79
N ILE A 74 19.46 -16.03 9.00
CA ILE A 74 20.87 -16.26 9.32
C ILE A 74 21.61 -14.91 9.40
N ALA A 75 21.45 -14.05 8.40
CA ALA A 75 22.10 -12.72 8.39
C ALA A 75 21.63 -11.83 9.56
N GLU A 76 20.35 -11.90 9.94
CA GLU A 76 19.86 -11.25 11.15
C GLU A 76 20.47 -11.84 12.41
N HIS A 77 20.61 -13.16 12.48
CA HIS A 77 21.22 -13.83 13.62
C HIS A 77 22.68 -13.45 13.76
N ASP A 78 23.45 -13.46 12.67
CA ASP A 78 24.85 -13.02 12.61
C ASP A 78 24.99 -11.55 13.01
N ARG A 79 24.08 -10.67 12.56
CA ARG A 79 24.06 -9.26 12.98
C ARG A 79 23.80 -9.13 14.48
N ARG A 80 22.90 -9.94 15.04
CA ARG A 80 22.61 -9.97 16.49
C ARG A 80 23.78 -10.54 17.29
N GLN A 81 24.47 -11.56 16.77
CA GLN A 81 25.66 -12.14 17.41
C GLN A 81 26.83 -11.15 17.42
N ARG A 82 27.11 -10.49 16.28
CA ARG A 82 28.13 -9.42 16.19
C ARG A 82 27.81 -8.25 17.12
N SER A 83 26.55 -7.82 17.18
CA SER A 83 26.09 -6.80 18.13
C SER A 83 26.24 -7.25 19.61
N GLY A 84 26.15 -8.55 19.89
CA GLY A 84 26.38 -9.12 21.21
C GLY A 84 27.85 -9.07 21.66
N GLU A 85 28.78 -9.17 20.72
CA GLU A 85 30.23 -9.03 20.95
C GLU A 85 30.65 -7.55 21.01
N ASP A 86 29.93 -6.67 20.30
CA ASP A 86 30.08 -5.21 20.31
C ASP A 86 29.46 -4.50 21.54
N ARG A 87 28.91 -5.22 22.53
CA ARG A 87 28.33 -4.58 23.75
C ARG A 87 29.30 -3.69 24.52
N THR A 88 30.61 -3.85 24.33
CA THR A 88 31.63 -2.95 24.90
C THR A 88 31.76 -1.63 24.13
N THR A 89 31.41 -1.62 22.84
CA THR A 89 31.39 -0.41 21.99
C THR A 89 30.06 0.33 22.09
N ASP A 90 28.94 -0.37 22.29
CA ASP A 90 27.62 0.23 22.49
C ASP A 90 27.56 0.99 23.82
N ASP A 91 28.20 0.47 24.88
CA ASP A 91 28.37 1.18 26.15
C ASP A 91 29.25 2.45 25.98
N SER A 92 30.27 2.39 25.12
CA SER A 92 31.09 3.55 24.79
C SER A 92 30.36 4.57 23.91
N ALA A 93 29.55 4.13 22.95
CA ALA A 93 28.77 4.99 22.07
C ALA A 93 27.62 5.66 22.83
N THR A 94 26.91 4.91 23.68
CA THR A 94 25.88 5.45 24.57
C THR A 94 26.47 6.36 25.63
N SER A 95 27.67 6.07 26.16
CA SER A 95 28.38 6.99 27.07
C SER A 95 28.88 8.25 26.36
N LEU A 96 29.21 8.20 25.07
CA LEU A 96 29.55 9.38 24.28
C LEU A 96 28.31 10.21 23.92
N LEU A 97 27.18 9.54 23.62
CA LEU A 97 25.91 10.20 23.37
C LEU A 97 25.38 10.89 24.63
N SER A 98 25.47 10.26 25.81
CA SER A 98 25.08 10.90 27.07
C SER A 98 25.97 12.10 27.38
N LEU A 99 27.28 11.99 27.15
CA LEU A 99 28.21 13.13 27.31
C LEU A 99 27.90 14.27 26.34
N LEU A 100 27.53 13.96 25.10
CA LEU A 100 27.12 14.95 24.11
C LEU A 100 25.78 15.60 24.48
N GLU A 101 24.80 14.82 24.93
CA GLU A 101 23.52 15.31 25.42
C GLU A 101 23.71 16.21 26.65
N ASP A 102 24.60 15.87 27.57
CA ASP A 102 24.89 16.69 28.74
C ASP A 102 25.67 17.97 28.39
N SER A 103 26.48 17.94 27.32
CA SER A 103 27.18 19.11 26.79
C SER A 103 26.27 20.07 25.99
N LEU A 104 25.10 19.60 25.56
CA LEU A 104 24.18 20.38 24.74
C LEU A 104 23.35 21.34 25.60
N SER A 105 23.31 22.62 25.23
CA SER A 105 22.45 23.60 25.90
C SER A 105 20.96 23.24 25.74
N VAL A 106 20.11 23.71 26.66
CA VAL A 106 18.65 23.48 26.60
C VAL A 106 18.06 23.96 25.27
N VAL A 107 18.56 25.06 24.71
CA VAL A 107 18.17 25.57 23.39
C VAL A 107 18.61 24.62 22.28
N GLY A 108 19.83 24.07 22.38
CA GLY A 108 20.32 23.05 21.46
C GLY A 108 19.43 21.82 21.43
N LYS A 109 19.04 21.30 22.60
CA LYS A 109 18.14 20.14 22.71
C LYS A 109 16.78 20.40 22.06
N GLN A 110 16.16 21.55 22.36
CA GLN A 110 14.88 21.95 21.78
C GLN A 110 14.97 22.11 20.26
N SER A 111 16.06 22.70 19.75
CA SER A 111 16.25 22.86 18.31
C SER A 111 16.40 21.52 17.57
N LEU A 112 17.12 20.57 18.18
CA LEU A 112 17.36 19.25 17.61
C LEU A 112 16.09 18.38 17.66
N GLU A 113 15.30 18.50 18.73
CA GLU A 113 13.98 17.87 18.82
C GLU A 113 13.00 18.47 17.80
N SER A 114 12.99 19.79 17.64
CA SER A 114 12.16 20.44 16.62
C SER A 114 12.57 20.01 15.20
N LEU A 115 13.88 19.88 14.94
CA LEU A 115 14.41 19.37 13.67
C LEU A 115 13.98 17.93 13.44
N ALA A 116 14.13 17.05 14.44
CA ALA A 116 13.71 15.65 14.36
C ALA A 116 12.21 15.53 14.07
N ARG A 117 11.36 16.31 14.77
CA ARG A 117 9.92 16.36 14.51
C ARG A 117 9.61 16.82 13.08
N SER A 118 10.31 17.84 12.59
CA SER A 118 10.11 18.31 11.20
C SER A 118 10.53 17.26 10.18
N ALA A 119 11.64 16.56 10.40
CA ALA A 119 12.11 15.48 9.53
C ALA A 119 11.11 14.31 9.46
N VAL A 120 10.52 13.94 10.60
CA VAL A 120 9.47 12.90 10.66
C VAL A 120 8.21 13.38 9.95
N LEU A 121 7.76 14.61 10.20
CA LEU A 121 6.56 15.17 9.55
C LEU A 121 6.70 15.24 8.02
N LEU A 122 7.92 15.50 7.53
CA LEU A 122 8.25 15.60 6.12
C LEU A 122 8.61 14.23 5.49
N GLY A 123 8.58 13.13 6.26
CA GLY A 123 8.87 11.77 5.78
C GLY A 123 10.32 11.58 5.31
N CYS A 124 11.28 12.09 6.09
CA CYS A 124 12.71 11.90 5.82
C CYS A 124 13.19 10.58 6.46
N ASP A 125 13.05 9.48 5.72
CA ASP A 125 13.22 8.12 6.26
C ASP A 125 14.69 7.63 6.32
N SER A 126 15.66 8.46 5.93
CA SER A 126 17.07 8.06 5.81
C SER A 126 18.01 8.93 6.65
N PRO A 127 18.74 8.34 7.62
CA PRO A 127 19.77 9.04 8.40
C PRO A 127 21.11 9.08 7.65
N SER A 128 21.10 9.54 6.39
CA SER A 128 22.34 9.80 5.64
C SER A 128 22.68 11.29 5.63
N ALA A 129 23.92 11.65 5.27
CA ALA A 129 24.54 12.96 5.46
C ALA A 129 23.82 14.19 4.84
N SER A 130 22.68 14.01 4.16
CA SER A 130 21.92 15.05 3.46
C SER A 130 20.51 15.29 4.03
N ILE A 131 20.25 15.01 5.32
CA ILE A 131 18.94 15.31 5.96
C ILE A 131 18.56 16.78 5.75
N HIS A 132 19.51 17.70 5.89
CA HIS A 132 19.25 19.13 5.72
C HIS A 132 18.85 19.50 4.29
N GLU A 133 19.55 18.98 3.28
CA GLU A 133 19.23 19.22 1.86
C GLU A 133 17.88 18.60 1.49
N THR A 134 17.61 17.38 1.97
CA THR A 134 16.35 16.68 1.74
C THR A 134 15.17 17.43 2.39
N LEU A 135 15.36 17.92 3.60
CA LEU A 135 14.36 18.70 4.34
C LEU A 135 14.08 20.03 3.62
N LEU A 136 15.12 20.76 3.20
CA LEU A 136 14.96 22.00 2.44
C LEU A 136 14.24 21.76 1.11
N ALA A 137 14.60 20.70 0.37
CA ALA A 137 13.92 20.35 -0.87
C ALA A 137 12.44 20.00 -0.65
N ARG A 138 12.12 19.24 0.41
CA ARG A 138 10.75 18.90 0.81
C ARG A 138 9.93 20.13 1.21
N ILE A 139 10.51 21.05 1.97
CA ILE A 139 9.85 22.31 2.36
C ILE A 139 9.56 23.17 1.14
N LEU A 140 10.55 23.33 0.24
CA LEU A 140 10.38 24.11 -0.98
C LEU A 140 9.31 23.49 -1.89
N ASP A 141 9.29 22.16 -2.02
CA ASP A 141 8.26 21.48 -2.81
C ASP A 141 6.86 21.66 -2.20
N LEU A 142 6.71 21.55 -0.88
CA LEU A 142 5.44 21.81 -0.20
C LEU A 142 4.97 23.25 -0.44
N SER A 143 5.87 24.24 -0.30
CA SER A 143 5.54 25.65 -0.54
C SER A 143 5.09 25.90 -1.99
N ARG A 144 5.73 25.25 -2.96
CA ARG A 144 5.37 25.30 -4.37
C ARG A 144 3.98 24.69 -4.60
N GLN A 145 3.71 23.53 -4.01
CA GLN A 145 2.40 22.88 -4.11
C GLN A 145 1.30 23.75 -3.52
N THR A 146 1.53 24.39 -2.37
CA THR A 146 0.58 25.32 -1.77
C THR A 146 0.29 26.50 -2.69
N SER A 147 1.31 27.17 -3.23
CA SER A 147 1.11 28.31 -4.14
C SER A 147 0.35 27.93 -5.42
N LEU A 148 0.63 26.75 -5.98
CA LEU A 148 -0.06 26.26 -7.18
C LEU A 148 -1.54 25.97 -6.88
N LEU A 149 -1.84 25.38 -5.71
CA LEU A 149 -3.22 25.16 -5.28
C LEU A 149 -3.95 26.48 -5.03
N GLU A 150 -3.29 27.48 -4.44
CA GLU A 150 -3.83 28.83 -4.29
C GLU A 150 -4.15 29.48 -5.64
N ASP A 151 -3.24 29.37 -6.61
CA ASP A 151 -3.45 29.85 -7.98
C ASP A 151 -4.65 29.15 -8.63
N HIS A 152 -4.76 27.82 -8.48
CA HIS A 152 -5.90 27.06 -8.99
C HIS A 152 -7.23 27.49 -8.35
N ILE A 153 -7.24 27.72 -7.03
CA ILE A 153 -8.44 28.19 -6.32
C ILE A 153 -8.83 29.57 -6.86
N SER A 154 -7.89 30.51 -6.98
CA SER A 154 -8.19 31.85 -7.51
C SER A 154 -8.71 31.81 -8.96
N SER A 155 -8.18 30.91 -9.80
CA SER A 155 -8.67 30.70 -11.16
C SER A 155 -10.09 30.13 -11.19
N ILE A 156 -10.42 29.21 -10.29
CA ILE A 156 -11.78 28.65 -10.19
C ILE A 156 -12.74 29.73 -9.68
N GLU A 157 -12.34 30.54 -8.72
CA GLU A 157 -13.16 31.64 -8.19
C GLU A 157 -13.46 32.70 -9.24
N THR A 158 -12.46 33.10 -10.03
CA THR A 158 -12.64 34.06 -11.14
C THR A 158 -13.56 33.50 -12.22
N LEU A 159 -13.38 32.24 -12.64
CA LEU A 159 -14.28 31.58 -13.60
C LEU A 159 -15.71 31.47 -13.06
N THR A 160 -15.86 31.16 -11.77
CA THR A 160 -17.18 31.07 -11.12
C THR A 160 -17.85 32.43 -11.09
N SER A 161 -17.12 33.49 -10.77
CA SER A 161 -17.63 34.86 -10.78
C SER A 161 -18.03 35.33 -12.18
N ASP A 162 -17.22 35.04 -13.21
CA ASP A 162 -17.54 35.37 -14.60
C ASP A 162 -18.79 34.63 -15.10
N LEU A 163 -18.89 33.32 -14.83
CA LEU A 163 -20.10 32.56 -15.16
C LEU A 163 -21.34 33.06 -14.42
N GLN A 164 -21.20 33.48 -13.15
CA GLN A 164 -22.29 34.11 -12.40
C GLN A 164 -22.71 35.45 -13.04
N ALA A 165 -21.75 36.28 -13.44
CA ALA A 165 -22.02 37.55 -14.11
C ALA A 165 -22.68 37.34 -15.48
N GLN A 166 -22.24 36.36 -16.27
CA GLN A 166 -22.88 35.99 -17.53
C GLN A 166 -24.29 35.44 -17.32
N THR A 167 -24.52 34.70 -16.23
CA THR A 167 -25.86 34.20 -15.88
C THR A 167 -26.79 35.35 -15.49
N THR A 168 -26.34 36.33 -14.70
CA THR A 168 -27.18 37.49 -14.35
C THR A 168 -27.44 38.39 -15.55
N GLN A 169 -26.45 38.58 -16.42
CA GLN A 169 -26.58 39.34 -17.67
C GLN A 169 -27.61 38.69 -18.62
N THR A 170 -27.49 37.38 -18.87
CA THR A 170 -28.44 36.65 -19.73
C THR A 170 -29.86 36.67 -19.15
N LEU A 171 -30.02 36.54 -17.84
CA LEU A 171 -31.33 36.68 -17.18
C LEU A 171 -31.91 38.10 -17.35
N HIS A 172 -31.08 39.14 -17.21
CA HIS A 172 -31.50 40.52 -17.45
C HIS A 172 -31.94 40.71 -18.91
N ASP A 173 -31.16 40.24 -19.88
CA ASP A 173 -31.49 40.38 -21.30
C ASP A 173 -32.76 39.62 -21.69
N LEU A 174 -32.98 38.43 -21.13
CA LEU A 174 -34.24 37.69 -21.28
C LEU A 174 -35.42 38.46 -20.67
N SER A 175 -35.25 39.09 -19.50
CA SER A 175 -36.29 39.91 -18.89
C SER A 175 -36.64 41.13 -19.75
N ALA A 176 -35.64 41.76 -20.37
CA ALA A 176 -35.82 42.90 -21.27
C ALA A 176 -36.52 42.49 -22.58
N VAL A 177 -36.15 41.34 -23.16
CA VAL A 177 -36.88 40.76 -24.31
C VAL A 177 -38.32 40.47 -23.93
N ARG A 178 -38.56 39.84 -22.77
CA ARG A 178 -39.91 39.52 -22.28
C ARG A 178 -40.77 40.77 -22.10
N ALA A 179 -40.21 41.83 -21.53
CA ALA A 179 -40.90 43.11 -21.38
C ALA A 179 -41.23 43.76 -22.74
N ARG A 180 -40.30 43.70 -23.71
CA ARG A 180 -40.55 44.17 -25.09
C ARG A 180 -41.67 43.37 -25.78
N THR A 181 -41.67 42.04 -25.63
CA THR A 181 -42.75 41.20 -26.17
C THR A 181 -44.10 41.45 -25.49
N ALA A 182 -44.11 41.72 -24.18
CA ALA A 182 -45.33 42.06 -23.46
C ALA A 182 -45.92 43.41 -23.92
N ARG A 183 -45.08 44.41 -24.21
CA ARG A 183 -45.52 45.70 -24.77
C ARG A 183 -46.12 45.57 -26.17
N LEU A 184 -45.62 44.65 -26.99
CA LEU A 184 -46.19 44.35 -28.30
C LEU A 184 -47.49 43.53 -28.21
N SER A 185 -47.67 42.78 -27.11
CA SER A 185 -48.84 41.92 -26.88
C SER A 185 -49.96 42.58 -26.08
N ASN A 186 -49.81 43.84 -25.64
CA ASN A 186 -50.84 44.59 -24.93
C ASN A 186 -51.44 45.65 -25.86
N PRO A 187 -52.55 45.34 -26.57
CA PRO A 187 -53.28 46.33 -27.36
C PRO A 187 -54.25 47.06 -26.45
N GLU A 188 -53.82 48.16 -25.86
CA GLU A 188 -54.74 49.21 -25.44
C GLU A 188 -54.56 50.39 -26.37
N ASP A 189 -55.47 50.52 -27.34
CA ASP A 189 -56.07 51.82 -27.65
C ASP A 189 -57.47 51.62 -28.25
N PRO A 190 -58.49 52.36 -27.77
CA PRO A 190 -59.83 52.37 -28.32
C PRO A 190 -59.94 53.30 -29.55
N MET A 191 -60.57 52.78 -30.61
CA MET A 191 -61.35 53.50 -31.66
C MET A 191 -60.75 54.79 -32.25
N ASP A 192 -60.24 54.72 -33.49
CA ASP A 192 -60.89 55.39 -34.64
C ASP A 192 -60.21 55.10 -36.00
N SER A 193 -61.06 54.82 -37.01
CA SER A 193 -60.88 55.06 -38.46
C SER A 193 -59.86 54.25 -39.31
N ARG A 194 -60.41 53.28 -40.07
CA ARG A 194 -59.89 52.64 -41.32
C ARG A 194 -60.05 53.61 -42.53
N PRO A 195 -59.65 53.30 -43.81
CA PRO A 195 -58.81 52.22 -44.37
C PRO A 195 -57.78 52.64 -45.48
N SER A 196 -56.79 51.79 -45.77
CA SER A 196 -56.38 51.28 -47.12
C SER A 196 -54.89 50.93 -47.23
N THR A 197 -54.62 49.70 -47.67
CA THR A 197 -53.34 49.05 -48.08
C THR A 197 -52.89 49.48 -49.50
N PRO A 198 -51.75 49.00 -50.08
CA PRO A 198 -50.43 48.48 -49.63
C PRO A 198 -49.29 49.20 -50.45
N PRO A 199 -48.03 48.72 -50.73
CA PRO A 199 -47.32 47.47 -50.37
C PRO A 199 -45.83 47.62 -49.93
N HIS A 200 -45.22 46.45 -49.67
CA HIS A 200 -43.78 46.14 -49.58
C HIS A 200 -43.06 46.32 -48.24
N GLY A 201 -42.26 45.30 -47.93
CA GLY A 201 -41.25 45.32 -46.87
C GLY A 201 -41.30 44.09 -45.99
N SER A 202 -40.52 43.07 -46.35
CA SER A 202 -40.17 41.91 -45.53
C SER A 202 -40.02 42.27 -44.05
N SER A 203 -40.85 41.68 -43.18
CA SER A 203 -40.59 41.67 -41.74
C SER A 203 -40.35 40.22 -41.32
N ILE A 204 -39.12 39.78 -41.56
CA ILE A 204 -38.54 38.64 -40.85
C ILE A 204 -38.07 39.21 -39.51
N GLY A 205 -38.92 39.08 -38.48
CA GLY A 205 -38.55 39.40 -37.10
C GLY A 205 -37.56 38.38 -36.53
N PRO A 206 -36.76 38.75 -35.51
CA PRO A 206 -35.59 38.01 -35.03
C PRO A 206 -35.99 36.85 -34.11
N THR A 207 -36.72 35.87 -34.61
CA THR A 207 -37.05 34.64 -33.85
C THR A 207 -35.82 33.74 -33.67
N THR A 208 -34.78 33.96 -34.48
CA THR A 208 -33.54 33.19 -34.50
C THR A 208 -32.65 33.48 -33.29
N ASP A 209 -32.67 34.70 -32.73
CA ASP A 209 -31.79 35.06 -31.60
C ASP A 209 -32.31 34.55 -30.24
N TYR A 210 -33.63 34.58 -29.99
CA TYR A 210 -34.18 34.10 -28.72
C TYR A 210 -34.01 32.58 -28.55
N SER A 211 -34.20 31.82 -29.62
CA SER A 211 -34.04 30.36 -29.60
C SER A 211 -32.57 29.95 -29.37
N TYR A 212 -31.63 30.70 -29.94
CA TYR A 212 -30.19 30.50 -29.76
C TYR A 212 -29.74 30.78 -28.32
N VAL A 213 -30.12 31.93 -27.75
CA VAL A 213 -29.79 32.29 -26.36
C VAL A 213 -30.43 31.32 -25.36
N HIS A 214 -31.66 30.88 -25.62
CA HIS A 214 -32.32 29.87 -24.80
C HIS A 214 -31.63 28.51 -24.87
N ALA A 215 -31.21 28.07 -26.07
CA ALA A 215 -30.46 26.84 -26.25
C ALA A 215 -29.10 26.89 -25.52
N GLN A 216 -28.39 28.02 -25.59
CA GLN A 216 -27.13 28.24 -24.88
C GLN A 216 -27.32 28.24 -23.35
N THR A 217 -28.38 28.86 -22.85
CA THR A 217 -28.72 28.83 -21.41
C THR A 217 -28.99 27.41 -20.93
N LEU A 218 -29.73 26.61 -21.71
CA LEU A 218 -29.98 25.21 -21.40
C LEU A 218 -28.69 24.38 -21.44
N GLN A 219 -27.76 24.68 -22.34
CA GLN A 219 -26.47 24.04 -22.39
C GLN A 219 -25.64 24.35 -21.14
N HIS A 220 -25.49 25.62 -20.76
CA HIS A 220 -24.75 25.99 -19.55
C HIS A 220 -25.40 25.43 -18.26
N GLN A 221 -26.72 25.33 -18.21
CA GLN A 221 -27.41 24.64 -17.11
C GLN A 221 -27.07 23.15 -17.05
N ARG A 222 -26.94 22.47 -18.20
CA ARG A 222 -26.54 21.05 -18.25
C ARG A 222 -25.08 20.88 -17.82
N GLU A 223 -24.19 21.72 -18.32
CA GLU A 223 -22.76 21.72 -17.97
C GLU A 223 -22.56 21.99 -16.47
N THR A 224 -23.27 22.98 -15.90
CA THR A 224 -23.25 23.27 -14.46
C THR A 224 -23.74 22.09 -13.64
N LYS A 225 -24.85 21.45 -14.04
CA LYS A 225 -25.36 20.24 -13.36
C LYS A 225 -24.38 19.08 -13.44
N GLN A 226 -23.71 18.91 -14.59
CA GLN A 226 -22.70 17.86 -14.77
C GLN A 226 -21.47 18.11 -13.87
N LEU A 227 -21.01 19.35 -13.76
CA LEU A 227 -19.92 19.71 -12.86
C LEU A 227 -20.30 19.55 -11.39
N GLN A 228 -21.54 19.89 -11.01
CA GLN A 228 -22.06 19.65 -9.67
C GLN A 228 -22.12 18.16 -9.33
N LEU A 229 -22.58 17.32 -10.26
CA LEU A 229 -22.58 15.85 -10.09
C LEU A 229 -21.16 15.32 -9.94
N LYS A 230 -20.21 15.74 -10.79
CA LYS A 230 -18.79 15.36 -10.65
C LYS A 230 -18.20 15.82 -9.32
N SER A 231 -18.52 17.04 -8.86
CA SER A 231 -18.08 17.54 -7.55
C SER A 231 -18.61 16.67 -6.41
N ALA A 232 -19.88 16.24 -6.47
CA ALA A 232 -20.47 15.33 -5.49
C ALA A 232 -19.86 13.91 -5.55
N GLU A 233 -19.55 13.40 -6.75
CA GLU A 233 -18.83 12.14 -6.93
C GLU A 233 -17.41 12.20 -6.36
N TYR A 234 -16.67 13.28 -6.61
CA TYR A 234 -15.33 13.46 -6.04
C TYR A 234 -15.38 13.59 -4.52
N LYS A 235 -16.36 14.31 -3.95
CA LYS A 235 -16.59 14.34 -2.49
C LYS A 235 -16.87 12.94 -1.93
N THR A 236 -17.76 12.18 -2.57
CA THR A 236 -18.07 10.80 -2.15
C THR A 236 -16.85 9.88 -2.27
N ARG A 237 -16.01 10.08 -3.29
CA ARG A 237 -14.77 9.32 -3.48
C ARG A 237 -13.71 9.69 -2.44
N ILE A 238 -13.60 10.97 -2.08
CA ILE A 238 -12.74 11.44 -0.98
C ILE A 238 -13.22 10.85 0.34
N GLU A 239 -14.50 10.94 0.66
CA GLU A 239 -15.07 10.31 1.86
C GLU A 239 -14.86 8.79 1.86
N GLY A 240 -14.96 8.13 0.70
CA GLY A 240 -14.67 6.71 0.53
C GLY A 240 -13.21 6.37 0.79
N LEU A 241 -12.28 7.19 0.31
CA LEU A 241 -10.84 7.05 0.56
C LEU A 241 -10.50 7.37 2.02
N GLU A 242 -11.12 8.37 2.63
CA GLU A 242 -10.97 8.68 4.06
C GLU A 242 -11.52 7.56 4.94
N ARG A 243 -12.66 6.96 4.58
CA ARG A 243 -13.19 5.76 5.25
C ARG A 243 -12.31 4.54 5.02
N GLN A 244 -11.74 4.36 3.83
CA GLN A 244 -10.78 3.29 3.55
C GLN A 244 -9.48 3.50 4.33
N LEU A 245 -8.99 4.73 4.48
CA LEU A 245 -7.82 5.07 5.27
C LEU A 245 -8.10 4.89 6.77
N SER A 246 -9.30 5.26 7.22
CA SER A 246 -9.77 5.06 8.60
C SER A 246 -10.05 3.58 8.92
N ALA A 247 -10.55 2.81 7.95
CA ALA A 247 -10.75 1.36 8.05
C ALA A 247 -9.46 0.56 7.85
N ALA A 248 -8.48 1.13 7.14
CA ALA A 248 -7.12 0.61 7.01
C ALA A 248 -6.21 1.01 8.19
N GLY A 249 -6.68 1.87 9.10
CA GLY A 249 -6.09 1.99 10.43
C GLY A 249 -6.21 0.67 11.21
N PRO A 250 -5.33 0.43 12.19
CA PRO A 250 -4.13 -0.42 12.12
C PRO A 250 -4.39 -1.92 11.84
N ALA A 251 -5.43 -2.29 11.10
CA ALA A 251 -5.89 -3.67 10.92
C ALA A 251 -5.56 -4.28 9.54
N SER A 252 -4.70 -3.62 8.75
CA SER A 252 -4.20 -4.16 7.47
C SER A 252 -2.77 -4.71 7.54
N SER A 253 -2.19 -4.82 8.73
CA SER A 253 -1.08 -5.74 8.96
C SER A 253 -1.68 -7.04 9.48
N ASP A 254 -1.16 -8.18 9.01
CA ASP A 254 -1.27 -9.50 9.63
C ASP A 254 -0.77 -9.46 11.08
N VAL A 255 -1.49 -8.78 11.97
CA VAL A 255 -1.25 -8.77 13.40
C VAL A 255 -2.09 -9.90 13.95
N PRO A 256 -1.50 -11.08 14.25
CA PRO A 256 -2.21 -12.10 14.97
C PRO A 256 -2.79 -11.47 16.24
N SER A 257 -4.05 -11.81 16.54
CA SER A 257 -4.78 -11.36 17.73
C SER A 257 -3.85 -11.20 18.94
N THR A 258 -4.01 -10.14 19.72
CA THR A 258 -3.17 -9.87 20.91
C THR A 258 -3.05 -11.09 21.82
N ALA A 259 -4.10 -11.91 21.91
CA ALA A 259 -4.08 -13.19 22.60
C ALA A 259 -3.13 -14.23 21.96
N ALA A 260 -3.12 -14.34 20.62
CA ALA A 260 -2.21 -15.21 19.89
C ALA A 260 -0.74 -14.75 19.98
N LEU A 261 -0.49 -13.43 20.03
CA LEU A 261 0.84 -12.88 20.29
C LEU A 261 1.33 -13.25 21.70
N VAL A 262 0.47 -13.12 22.71
CA VAL A 262 0.80 -13.51 24.10
C VAL A 262 1.10 -15.01 24.19
N SER A 263 0.29 -15.88 23.58
CA SER A 263 0.56 -17.32 23.56
C SER A 263 1.87 -17.65 22.82
N LYS A 264 2.16 -16.99 21.70
CA LYS A 264 3.42 -17.17 20.96
C LYS A 264 4.63 -16.67 21.76
N GLN A 265 4.48 -15.56 22.49
CA GLN A 265 5.51 -15.02 23.38
C GLN A 265 5.81 -15.98 24.54
N GLN A 266 4.80 -16.62 25.11
CA GLN A 266 4.98 -17.61 26.19
C GLN A 266 5.68 -18.88 25.69
N VAL A 267 5.29 -19.42 24.53
CA VAL A 267 5.99 -20.56 23.92
C VAL A 267 7.45 -20.19 23.57
N GLN A 268 7.71 -18.96 23.12
CA GLN A 268 9.07 -18.50 22.87
C GLN A 268 9.89 -18.35 24.16
N SER A 269 9.31 -17.87 25.26
CA SER A 269 10.03 -17.75 26.53
C SER A 269 10.38 -19.12 27.12
N GLU A 270 9.48 -20.09 27.01
CA GLU A 270 9.73 -21.48 27.38
C GLU A 270 10.87 -22.09 26.55
N LYS A 271 10.86 -21.90 25.23
CA LYS A 271 11.94 -22.36 24.34
C LYS A 271 13.27 -21.69 24.68
N LYS A 272 13.29 -20.38 24.94
CA LYS A 272 14.50 -19.66 25.36
C LYS A 272 15.04 -20.16 26.69
N SER A 273 14.18 -20.41 27.68
CA SER A 273 14.57 -21.02 28.95
C SER A 273 15.17 -22.41 28.75
N ARG A 274 14.57 -23.21 27.86
CA ARG A 274 15.10 -24.54 27.53
C ARG A 274 16.46 -24.47 26.83
N ILE A 275 16.64 -23.53 25.91
CA ILE A 275 17.92 -23.29 25.24
C ILE A 275 18.97 -22.87 26.26
N ALA A 276 18.68 -21.91 27.13
CA ALA A 276 19.62 -21.47 28.17
C ALA A 276 20.03 -22.62 29.11
N ALA A 277 19.09 -23.50 29.48
CA ALA A 277 19.38 -24.69 30.28
C ALA A 277 20.25 -25.72 29.52
N LEU A 278 20.07 -25.85 28.21
CA LEU A 278 20.91 -26.71 27.37
C LEU A 278 22.29 -26.11 27.16
N GLU A 279 22.40 -24.80 26.91
CA GLU A 279 23.65 -24.07 26.80
C GLU A 279 24.46 -24.14 28.10
N ALA A 280 23.82 -24.00 29.26
CA ALA A 280 24.48 -24.19 30.55
C ALA A 280 25.07 -25.60 30.69
N ARG A 281 24.35 -26.63 30.24
CA ARG A 281 24.88 -28.01 30.18
C ARG A 281 26.01 -28.16 29.16
N PHE A 282 25.88 -27.57 27.97
CA PHE A 282 26.96 -27.56 26.98
C PHE A 282 28.22 -26.87 27.49
N LYS A 283 28.06 -25.84 28.33
CA LYS A 283 29.17 -25.14 28.95
C LYS A 283 30.00 -26.04 29.86
N GLU A 284 29.38 -27.01 30.53
CA GLU A 284 30.08 -28.04 31.33
C GLU A 284 30.91 -28.99 30.46
N PHE A 285 30.56 -29.14 29.18
CA PHE A 285 31.29 -29.96 28.22
C PHE A 285 32.39 -29.18 27.46
N HIS A 286 32.64 -27.89 27.76
CA HIS A 286 33.74 -27.16 27.14
C HIS A 286 35.09 -27.84 27.43
N GLY A 287 35.78 -28.26 26.38
CA GLY A 287 37.05 -28.98 26.44
C GLY A 287 36.97 -30.43 25.94
N LEU A 288 35.76 -30.97 25.76
CA LEU A 288 35.54 -32.28 25.16
C LEU A 288 35.46 -32.17 23.63
N PRO A 289 36.17 -33.02 22.87
CA PRO A 289 36.04 -33.09 21.41
C PRO A 289 34.59 -33.37 20.97
N PRO A 290 34.12 -32.81 19.84
CA PRO A 290 32.75 -33.00 19.35
C PRO A 290 32.38 -34.45 19.00
N ASP A 291 33.37 -35.35 18.86
CA ASP A 291 33.17 -36.78 18.68
C ASP A 291 33.08 -37.51 20.04
N ILE A 292 32.05 -38.35 20.21
CA ILE A 292 31.78 -39.15 21.41
C ILE A 292 32.95 -40.10 21.71
N VAL A 293 33.57 -40.69 20.68
CA VAL A 293 34.68 -41.63 20.88
C VAL A 293 35.93 -40.89 21.34
N ALA A 294 36.25 -39.74 20.74
CA ALA A 294 37.34 -38.87 21.15
C ALA A 294 37.14 -38.31 22.58
N SER A 295 35.92 -37.89 22.91
CA SER A 295 35.53 -37.47 24.27
C SER A 295 35.80 -38.54 25.32
N ARG A 296 35.40 -39.79 25.06
CA ARG A 296 35.63 -40.91 25.99
C ARG A 296 37.13 -41.18 26.21
N LYS A 297 37.95 -41.08 25.16
CA LYS A 297 39.40 -41.24 25.28
C LYS A 297 40.01 -40.16 26.17
N GLU A 298 39.59 -38.91 26.00
CA GLU A 298 40.13 -37.79 26.77
C GLU A 298 39.70 -37.85 28.25
N VAL A 299 38.45 -38.23 28.54
CA VAL A 299 38.00 -38.48 29.91
C VAL A 299 38.81 -39.60 30.57
N ASN A 300 39.04 -40.71 29.88
CA ASN A 300 39.84 -41.81 30.41
C ASN A 300 41.30 -41.40 30.67
N ARG A 301 41.88 -40.54 29.81
CA ARG A 301 43.23 -39.98 30.01
C ARG A 301 43.29 -39.15 31.29
N LEU A 302 42.35 -38.23 31.47
CA LEU A 302 42.27 -37.36 32.65
C LEU A 302 41.99 -38.16 33.93
N GLN A 303 41.17 -39.21 33.87
CA GLN A 303 40.95 -40.12 35.00
C GLN A 303 42.24 -40.84 35.41
N ALA A 304 43.02 -41.35 34.45
CA ALA A 304 44.28 -42.00 34.74
C ALA A 304 45.27 -41.03 35.42
N GLU A 305 45.37 -39.78 34.93
CA GLU A 305 46.21 -38.74 35.54
C GLU A 305 45.76 -38.42 36.97
N LEU A 306 44.46 -38.28 37.20
CA LEU A 306 43.90 -38.02 38.53
C LEU A 306 44.19 -39.16 39.51
N ASP A 307 44.12 -40.41 39.06
CA ASP A 307 44.49 -41.57 39.88
C ASP A 307 45.99 -41.60 40.19
N THR A 308 46.85 -41.21 39.24
CA THR A 308 48.30 -41.07 39.54
C THR A 308 48.57 -39.99 40.58
N LEU A 309 47.88 -38.84 40.50
CA LEU A 309 48.00 -37.76 41.48
C LEU A 309 47.46 -38.18 42.85
N LYS A 310 46.37 -38.95 42.91
CA LYS A 310 45.86 -39.54 44.15
C LYS A 310 46.85 -40.49 44.79
N ARG A 311 47.43 -41.43 44.02
CA ARG A 311 48.48 -42.33 44.52
C ARG A 311 49.66 -41.56 45.07
N ARG A 312 50.14 -40.54 44.33
CA ARG A 312 51.24 -39.68 44.77
C ARG A 312 50.90 -38.90 46.05
N ARG A 313 49.67 -38.39 46.16
CA ARG A 313 49.17 -37.75 47.38
C ARG A 313 49.19 -38.74 48.53
N ASP A 314 48.66 -39.95 48.34
CA ASP A 314 48.56 -40.97 49.39
C ASP A 314 49.96 -41.43 49.84
N GLU A 315 50.90 -41.62 48.90
CA GLU A 315 52.32 -41.90 49.21
C GLU A 315 53.00 -40.78 50.02
N LEU A 316 52.63 -39.52 49.79
CA LEU A 316 53.14 -38.39 50.57
C LEU A 316 52.49 -38.32 51.97
N PHE A 317 51.21 -38.67 52.10
CA PHE A 317 50.54 -38.74 53.40
C PHE A 317 51.07 -39.89 54.26
N GLU A 318 51.36 -41.06 53.68
CA GLU A 318 51.93 -42.21 54.39
C GLU A 318 53.40 -41.97 54.85
N ARG A 319 54.04 -40.90 54.38
CA ARG A 319 55.41 -40.51 54.75
C ARG A 319 55.48 -39.45 55.87
N ILE A 320 54.33 -38.99 56.37
CA ILE A 320 54.20 -38.02 57.49
C ILE A 320 53.78 -38.79 58.75
#